data_AF-A0A839EXS0-F1
#
_entry.id   AF-A0A839EXS0-F1
#
_cell.length_a   1.000
_cell.length_b   1.000
_cell.length_c   1.000
_cell.angle_alpha   90.00
_cell.angle_beta   90.00
_cell.angle_gamma   90.00
#
_symmetry.space_group_name_H-M   'P 1'
#
loop_
_entity.id
_entity.type
_entity.pdbx_description
1 polymer ?
#
loop_
_entity_poly.entity_id
_entity_poly.type
_entity_poly.pdbx_seq_one_letter_code
_entity_poly.pdbx_strand_id
1 'polypeptide(L)'
;MIIRPRHGLQTAAWFALALSTAALAQAPAPPSPAGPLTLPGPDLVTPWYNGAFTSIGTVQYCLSDPPIFATRVMGYTGFSHPPPDFSPAVGEVFYTHLVLGHPGNPCTGSAVGIELILPPGMQTAVSADNPVFCFSMVPNPSNHLIDLDTDADYGCPTTFPQGLEGLAVRPLRGGLGNSGAWGMAMGFYLEILIPVRATQVQLGNQSIAWRVNPDVGVVGYPQVPVFANGDVVFRDQMENTLLNLDLCTLDPLPQGC
;
A
#
# COMPACT_ATOMS: atom_id res chain seq x y z
N MET A 1 -15.99 -57.83 -33.26
CA MET A 1 -16.01 -58.84 -32.19
C MET A 1 -14.59 -59.01 -31.66
N ILE A 2 -14.42 -58.88 -30.35
CA ILE A 2 -13.14 -58.91 -29.61
C ILE A 2 -12.41 -60.24 -29.86
N ILE A 3 -11.09 -60.21 -30.15
CA ILE A 3 -10.16 -61.33 -29.84
C ILE A 3 -8.76 -60.77 -29.52
N ARG A 4 -8.30 -60.98 -28.28
CA ARG A 4 -6.88 -60.92 -27.85
C ARG A 4 -6.14 -62.19 -28.29
N PRO A 5 -4.79 -62.16 -28.32
CA PRO A 5 -4.05 -63.30 -27.77
C PRO A 5 -2.93 -62.93 -26.77
N ARG A 6 -2.59 -63.95 -25.98
CA ARG A 6 -1.67 -64.02 -24.83
C ARG A 6 -0.36 -64.75 -25.19
N HIS A 7 0.57 -64.72 -24.23
CA HIS A 7 1.70 -65.64 -23.95
C HIS A 7 3.04 -65.30 -24.63
N GLY A 8 4.21 -65.49 -24.00
CA GLY A 8 4.51 -66.44 -22.93
C GLY A 8 5.69 -66.09 -22.00
N LEU A 9 5.80 -66.94 -20.98
CA LEU A 9 6.79 -67.04 -19.92
C LEU A 9 8.22 -67.21 -20.43
N GLN A 10 9.21 -66.80 -19.62
CA GLN A 10 10.34 -67.66 -19.27
C GLN A 10 10.99 -67.25 -17.94
N THR A 11 11.15 -68.26 -17.08
CA THR A 11 11.81 -68.29 -15.77
C THR A 11 13.31 -68.55 -15.91
N ALA A 12 14.15 -67.92 -15.07
CA ALA A 12 15.41 -68.52 -14.64
C ALA A 12 15.81 -67.98 -13.26
N ALA A 13 15.87 -68.91 -12.31
CA ALA A 13 16.36 -68.70 -10.95
C ALA A 13 17.90 -68.73 -10.93
N TRP A 14 18.51 -67.86 -10.14
CA TRP A 14 19.87 -68.07 -9.65
C TRP A 14 19.94 -67.72 -8.16
N PHE A 15 20.29 -68.73 -7.38
CA PHE A 15 20.73 -68.64 -5.99
C PHE A 15 22.19 -68.19 -5.98
N ALA A 16 22.53 -67.18 -5.18
CA ALA A 16 23.90 -66.91 -4.77
C ALA A 16 23.94 -66.62 -3.26
N LEU A 17 24.85 -67.33 -2.61
CA LEU A 17 25.05 -67.44 -1.17
C LEU A 17 25.57 -66.15 -0.54
N ALA A 18 25.16 -65.93 0.71
CA ALA A 18 25.56 -64.84 1.59
C ALA A 18 27.02 -64.94 2.06
N LEU A 19 27.66 -63.77 2.21
CA LEU A 19 28.73 -63.49 3.17
C LEU A 19 28.89 -61.97 3.25
N SER A 20 28.18 -61.32 4.18
CA SER A 20 28.40 -59.92 4.52
C SER A 20 28.51 -59.79 6.03
N THR A 21 29.72 -59.42 6.44
CA THR A 21 30.12 -58.99 7.76
C THR A 21 29.23 -57.86 8.28
N ALA A 22 28.61 -58.07 9.43
CA ALA A 22 27.86 -57.04 10.14
C ALA A 22 28.84 -56.02 10.75
N ALA A 23 29.21 -55.00 10.00
CA ALA A 23 29.60 -53.72 10.57
C ALA A 23 28.31 -52.95 10.90
N LEU A 24 28.07 -52.69 12.18
CA LEU A 24 27.02 -51.76 12.62
C LEU A 24 27.38 -50.36 12.14
N ALA A 25 27.03 -50.04 10.90
CA ALA A 25 26.90 -48.68 10.45
C ALA A 25 25.74 -48.06 11.24
N GLN A 26 26.03 -47.11 12.12
CA GLN A 26 25.01 -46.24 12.67
C GLN A 26 24.35 -45.52 11.49
N ALA A 27 23.16 -45.99 11.14
CA ALA A 27 22.06 -45.20 10.62
C ALA A 27 22.22 -43.71 10.97
N PRO A 28 22.64 -42.75 10.10
CA PRO A 28 22.39 -41.36 10.42
C PRO A 28 20.88 -41.25 10.68
N ALA A 29 20.51 -40.66 11.81
CA ALA A 29 19.12 -40.52 12.19
C ALA A 29 18.34 -39.96 10.98
N PRO A 30 17.16 -40.52 10.64
CA PRO A 30 16.33 -39.94 9.61
C PRO A 30 16.17 -38.45 9.94
N PRO A 31 16.32 -37.55 8.96
CA PRO A 31 16.10 -36.13 9.21
C PRO A 31 14.74 -35.99 9.88
N SER A 32 14.73 -35.40 11.08
CA SER A 32 13.48 -35.06 11.75
C SER A 32 12.56 -34.39 10.73
N PRO A 33 11.26 -34.76 10.66
CA PRO A 33 10.35 -34.05 9.79
C PRO A 33 10.49 -32.58 10.15
N ALA A 34 10.95 -31.79 9.17
CA ALA A 34 10.99 -30.35 9.31
C ALA A 34 9.61 -29.96 9.82
N GLY A 35 9.56 -29.33 11.00
CA GLY A 35 8.32 -28.70 11.45
C GLY A 35 7.78 -27.86 10.30
N PRO A 36 6.46 -27.61 10.23
CA PRO A 36 5.91 -26.73 9.22
C PRO A 36 6.80 -25.48 9.16
N LEU A 37 7.33 -25.18 7.97
CA LEU A 37 8.01 -23.93 7.69
C LEU A 37 7.00 -22.83 8.02
N THR A 38 7.02 -22.36 9.26
CA THR A 38 6.41 -21.10 9.61
C THR A 38 7.24 -20.08 8.86
N LEU A 39 6.72 -19.60 7.74
CA LEU A 39 7.25 -18.37 7.16
C LEU A 39 7.32 -17.36 8.31
N PRO A 40 8.48 -16.71 8.54
CA PRO A 40 8.53 -15.63 9.50
C PRO A 40 7.44 -14.62 9.14
N GLY A 41 6.78 -14.07 10.15
CA GLY A 41 5.96 -12.86 9.97
C GLY A 41 6.81 -11.74 9.35
N PRO A 42 6.22 -10.59 9.01
CA PRO A 42 6.98 -9.52 8.38
C PRO A 42 8.24 -9.20 9.19
N ASP A 43 9.40 -9.31 8.53
CA ASP A 43 10.70 -9.17 9.19
C ASP A 43 10.97 -7.71 9.61
N LEU A 44 10.17 -6.76 9.09
CA LEU A 44 10.42 -5.34 9.22
C LEU A 44 9.14 -4.49 9.04
N VAL A 45 8.85 -3.62 10.01
CA VAL A 45 7.79 -2.60 9.90
C VAL A 45 8.39 -1.29 9.40
N THR A 46 7.84 -0.75 8.31
CA THR A 46 8.36 0.46 7.68
C THR A 46 7.87 1.72 8.40
N PRO A 47 8.75 2.58 8.94
CA PRO A 47 8.34 3.84 9.56
C PRO A 47 7.89 4.87 8.51
N TRP A 48 6.96 5.74 8.91
CA TRP A 48 6.50 6.88 8.12
C TRP A 48 7.23 8.18 8.51
N TYR A 49 7.61 8.95 7.50
CA TYR A 49 8.17 10.29 7.63
C TYR A 49 7.12 11.28 7.19
N ASN A 50 6.38 11.80 8.17
CA ASN A 50 5.21 12.62 7.93
C ASN A 50 5.56 14.11 7.91
N GLY A 51 4.96 14.82 6.95
CA GLY A 51 4.92 16.27 6.91
C GLY A 51 3.91 16.84 7.90
N ALA A 52 3.76 18.17 7.88
CA ALA A 52 2.82 18.85 8.74
C ALA A 52 1.36 18.72 8.26
N PHE A 53 0.43 18.70 9.20
CA PHE A 53 -1.00 18.81 8.91
C PHE A 53 -1.32 20.15 8.23
N THR A 54 -2.14 20.08 7.19
CA THR A 54 -2.62 21.24 6.42
C THR A 54 -4.14 21.26 6.46
N SER A 55 -4.72 22.39 6.88
CA SER A 55 -6.15 22.64 6.76
C SER A 55 -6.47 23.25 5.39
N ILE A 56 -7.48 22.72 4.71
CA ILE A 56 -7.80 23.03 3.31
C ILE A 56 -9.27 23.41 3.21
N GLY A 57 -9.50 24.71 3.03
CA GLY A 57 -10.84 25.27 2.88
C GLY A 57 -11.67 25.29 4.16
N THR A 58 -12.82 25.93 4.05
CA THR A 58 -13.81 26.04 5.12
C THR A 58 -15.16 25.49 4.67
N VAL A 59 -15.93 25.01 5.63
CA VAL A 59 -17.31 24.57 5.45
C VAL A 59 -18.18 25.15 6.56
N GLN A 60 -19.40 25.54 6.21
CA GLN A 60 -20.42 25.89 7.19
C GLN A 60 -21.13 24.61 7.66
N TYR A 61 -21.23 24.43 8.98
CA TYR A 61 -21.97 23.32 9.58
C TYR A 61 -23.41 23.34 9.14
N CYS A 62 -23.89 22.16 8.74
CA CYS A 62 -25.28 22.05 8.36
C CYS A 62 -26.22 22.33 9.52
N LEU A 63 -27.30 23.06 9.23
CA LEU A 63 -28.36 23.42 10.18
C LEU A 63 -27.88 24.22 11.41
N SER A 64 -26.73 24.90 11.32
CA SER A 64 -26.25 25.80 12.38
C SER A 64 -26.83 27.21 12.23
N ASP A 65 -27.46 27.72 13.28
CA ASP A 65 -27.90 29.12 13.42
C ASP A 65 -27.53 29.62 14.85
N PRO A 66 -26.54 30.53 15.00
CA PRO A 66 -25.80 31.21 13.94
C PRO A 66 -24.85 30.28 13.15
N PRO A 67 -24.40 30.67 11.94
CA PRO A 67 -23.46 29.88 11.15
C PRO A 67 -22.17 29.52 11.91
N ILE A 68 -21.87 28.23 12.01
CA ILE A 68 -20.60 27.73 12.55
C ILE A 68 -19.74 27.27 11.38
N PHE A 69 -18.48 27.70 11.33
CA PHE A 69 -17.52 27.28 10.31
C PHE A 69 -16.49 26.31 10.88
N ALA A 70 -16.09 25.33 10.08
CA ALA A 70 -14.94 24.45 10.36
C ALA A 70 -14.05 24.28 9.14
N THR A 71 -12.88 23.70 9.38
CA THR A 71 -12.04 23.13 8.34
C THR A 71 -12.83 22.12 7.51
N ARG A 72 -12.79 22.26 6.18
CA ARG A 72 -13.47 21.34 5.27
C ARG A 72 -12.70 20.02 5.19
N VAL A 73 -11.47 20.08 4.69
CA VAL A 73 -10.55 18.94 4.63
C VAL A 73 -9.29 19.27 5.40
N MET A 74 -8.76 18.31 6.13
CA MET A 74 -7.42 18.38 6.72
C MET A 74 -6.62 17.20 6.18
N GLY A 75 -5.32 17.38 5.96
CA GLY A 75 -4.49 16.25 5.58
C GLY A 75 -3.01 16.49 5.76
N TYR A 76 -2.25 15.42 5.69
CA TYR A 76 -0.81 15.42 5.65
C TYR A 76 -0.34 14.37 4.65
N THR A 77 0.92 14.46 4.28
CA THR A 77 1.57 13.47 3.43
C THR A 77 2.86 13.03 4.10
N GLY A 78 3.33 11.87 3.71
CA GLY A 78 4.55 11.28 4.19
C GLY A 78 5.11 10.30 3.16
N PHE A 79 6.26 9.74 3.49
CA PHE A 79 6.80 8.62 2.76
C PHE A 79 7.42 7.62 3.73
N SER A 80 7.44 6.38 3.29
CA SER A 80 8.03 5.26 4.00
C SER A 80 9.46 5.09 3.52
N HIS A 81 10.34 4.59 4.39
CA HIS A 81 11.62 4.05 3.95
C HIS A 81 11.81 2.66 4.57
N PRO A 82 12.19 1.65 3.78
CA PRO A 82 12.48 0.33 4.33
C PRO A 82 13.75 0.40 5.22
N PRO A 83 13.68 -0.01 6.50
CA PRO A 83 14.88 -0.11 7.33
C PRO A 83 15.92 -1.10 6.73
N PRO A 84 17.18 -1.12 7.18
CA PRO A 84 17.76 -0.33 8.27
C PRO A 84 18.12 1.11 7.89
N ASP A 85 18.02 1.47 6.61
CA ASP A 85 18.38 2.79 6.12
C ASP A 85 17.42 3.85 6.65
N PHE A 86 17.89 5.10 6.76
CA PHE A 86 17.05 6.26 7.17
C PHE A 86 16.50 7.05 5.97
N SER A 87 16.81 6.60 4.76
CA SER A 87 16.38 7.20 3.50
C SER A 87 16.39 6.14 2.40
N PRO A 88 15.41 6.16 1.47
CA PRO A 88 15.46 5.30 0.30
C PRO A 88 16.71 5.54 -0.56
N ALA A 89 17.16 4.52 -1.26
CA ALA A 89 18.19 4.61 -2.27
C ALA A 89 17.65 5.02 -3.64
N VAL A 90 18.52 5.55 -4.51
CA VAL A 90 18.16 5.78 -5.92
C VAL A 90 17.82 4.43 -6.59
N GLY A 91 16.68 4.39 -7.26
CA GLY A 91 16.13 3.20 -7.91
C GLY A 91 15.31 2.30 -7.00
N GLU A 92 15.40 2.48 -5.68
CA GLU A 92 14.58 1.75 -4.71
C GLU A 92 13.12 2.21 -4.77
N VAL A 93 12.20 1.25 -4.67
CA VAL A 93 10.77 1.54 -4.56
C VAL A 93 10.41 1.74 -3.11
N PHE A 94 9.74 2.85 -2.83
CA PHE A 94 9.16 3.17 -1.53
C PHE A 94 7.79 3.78 -1.72
N TYR A 95 6.99 3.83 -0.65
CA TYR A 95 5.64 4.38 -0.73
C TYR A 95 5.59 5.81 -0.23
N THR A 96 4.95 6.70 -0.98
CA THR A 96 4.41 7.95 -0.44
C THR A 96 2.94 7.74 -0.11
N HIS A 97 2.45 8.40 0.93
CA HIS A 97 1.02 8.40 1.23
C HIS A 97 0.44 9.81 1.38
N LEU A 98 -0.87 9.88 1.23
CA LEU A 98 -1.67 11.04 1.58
C LEU A 98 -2.77 10.57 2.53
N VAL A 99 -2.85 11.18 3.70
CA VAL A 99 -3.93 10.97 4.66
C VAL A 99 -4.79 12.22 4.69
N LEU A 100 -6.07 12.08 4.34
CA LEU A 100 -7.08 13.13 4.43
C LEU A 100 -8.12 12.76 5.47
N GLY A 101 -8.59 13.76 6.20
CA GLY A 101 -9.78 13.69 7.03
C GLY A 101 -10.74 14.83 6.66
N HIS A 102 -12.03 14.61 6.84
CA HIS A 102 -13.05 15.64 6.62
C HIS A 102 -13.77 16.00 7.93
N PRO A 103 -13.17 16.85 8.80
CA PRO A 103 -13.70 17.09 10.14
C PRO A 103 -15.00 17.91 10.16
N GLY A 104 -15.25 18.72 9.14
CA GLY A 104 -16.47 19.53 9.06
C GLY A 104 -17.70 18.74 8.61
N ASN A 105 -18.90 19.27 8.91
CA ASN A 105 -20.20 18.71 8.51
C ASN A 105 -20.83 19.49 7.34
N PRO A 106 -20.51 19.14 6.07
CA PRO A 106 -21.05 19.86 4.92
C PRO A 106 -22.53 19.51 4.71
N CYS A 107 -23.38 20.50 4.37
CA CYS A 107 -24.80 20.22 4.06
C CYS A 107 -24.99 19.39 2.79
N THR A 108 -24.09 19.54 1.82
CA THR A 108 -24.03 18.75 0.61
C THR A 108 -22.81 17.85 0.74
N GLY A 109 -22.88 16.58 0.33
CA GLY A 109 -21.71 15.69 0.38
C GLY A 109 -20.45 16.36 -0.20
N SER A 110 -19.28 15.98 0.29
CA SER A 110 -18.01 16.56 -0.12
C SER A 110 -17.27 15.59 -1.05
N ALA A 111 -16.40 16.12 -1.89
CA ALA A 111 -15.52 15.32 -2.72
C ALA A 111 -14.21 16.06 -2.91
N VAL A 112 -13.13 15.32 -3.14
CA VAL A 112 -11.81 15.89 -3.37
C VAL A 112 -11.24 15.41 -4.70
N GLY A 113 -10.76 16.37 -5.49
CA GLY A 113 -9.79 16.10 -6.54
C GLY A 113 -8.39 16.01 -5.94
N ILE A 114 -7.62 15.00 -6.35
CA ILE A 114 -6.27 14.75 -5.82
C ILE A 114 -5.29 14.65 -6.99
N GLU A 115 -4.14 15.31 -6.86
CA GLU A 115 -3.01 15.14 -7.77
C GLU A 115 -1.71 14.96 -6.97
N LEU A 116 -0.88 14.03 -7.40
CA LEU A 116 0.45 13.78 -6.85
C LEU A 116 1.48 14.60 -7.62
N ILE A 117 2.19 15.50 -6.93
CA ILE A 117 3.25 16.31 -7.47
C ILE A 117 4.58 15.71 -7.00
N LEU A 118 5.28 15.06 -7.92
CA LEU A 118 6.60 14.52 -7.66
C LEU A 118 7.68 15.56 -8.00
N PRO A 119 8.73 15.69 -7.16
CA PRO A 119 9.83 16.56 -7.47
C PRO A 119 10.66 16.00 -8.64
N PRO A 120 11.51 16.84 -9.28
CA PRO A 120 12.39 16.37 -10.33
C PRO A 120 13.26 15.18 -9.90
N GLY A 121 13.31 14.15 -10.75
CA GLY A 121 14.04 12.93 -10.45
C GLY A 121 13.32 11.98 -9.52
N MET A 122 11.99 12.06 -9.47
CA MET A 122 11.11 11.04 -8.93
C MET A 122 10.05 10.65 -9.94
N GLN A 123 9.57 9.41 -9.84
CA GLN A 123 8.48 8.91 -10.66
C GLN A 123 7.70 7.83 -9.92
N THR A 124 6.48 7.55 -10.37
CA THR A 124 5.73 6.39 -9.89
C THR A 124 6.43 5.09 -10.30
N ALA A 125 6.29 4.07 -9.46
CA ALA A 125 6.85 2.74 -9.63
C ALA A 125 5.76 1.66 -9.64
N VAL A 126 4.54 2.03 -10.00
CA VAL A 126 3.36 1.15 -9.97
C VAL A 126 3.57 -0.06 -10.88
N SER A 127 3.40 -1.24 -10.31
CA SER A 127 3.48 -2.53 -11.01
C SER A 127 2.61 -3.56 -10.30
N ALA A 128 2.57 -4.79 -10.80
CA ALA A 128 1.93 -5.90 -10.08
C ALA A 128 2.61 -6.20 -8.74
N ASP A 129 3.94 -6.02 -8.67
CA ASP A 129 4.74 -6.25 -7.46
C ASP A 129 4.70 -5.04 -6.50
N ASN A 130 4.38 -3.84 -7.00
CA ASN A 130 4.25 -2.61 -6.23
C ASN A 130 2.88 -2.00 -6.52
N PRO A 131 1.79 -2.52 -5.94
CA PRO A 131 0.45 -2.01 -6.17
C PRO A 131 0.24 -0.69 -5.40
N VAL A 132 -0.78 0.06 -5.82
CA VAL A 132 -1.30 1.21 -5.08
C VAL A 132 -2.31 0.70 -4.06
N PHE A 133 -2.29 1.26 -2.85
CA PHE A 133 -3.27 0.94 -1.82
C PHE A 133 -4.11 2.16 -1.48
N CYS A 134 -5.40 1.96 -1.25
CA CYS A 134 -6.35 3.03 -0.97
C CYS A 134 -7.34 2.53 0.05
N PHE A 135 -7.33 3.16 1.21
CA PHE A 135 -8.18 2.79 2.31
C PHE A 135 -9.02 3.98 2.72
N SER A 136 -10.21 3.69 3.23
CA SER A 136 -10.96 4.69 3.97
C SER A 136 -11.39 4.17 5.32
N MET A 137 -11.71 5.11 6.20
CA MET A 137 -12.43 4.82 7.42
C MET A 137 -13.67 5.71 7.45
N VAL A 138 -14.83 5.07 7.61
CA VAL A 138 -16.09 5.76 7.84
C VAL A 138 -16.40 5.68 9.34
N PRO A 139 -16.59 6.81 10.03
CA PRO A 139 -16.95 6.79 11.43
C PRO A 139 -18.41 6.38 11.58
N ASN A 140 -18.70 5.54 12.57
CA ASN A 140 -20.05 5.08 12.97
C ASN A 140 -20.75 4.14 11.94
N PRO A 141 -21.28 2.96 12.36
CA PRO A 141 -21.34 2.43 13.73
C PRO A 141 -20.05 1.81 14.28
N SER A 142 -19.04 1.55 13.44
CA SER A 142 -17.93 0.69 13.90
C SER A 142 -16.52 1.16 13.56
N ASN A 143 -16.33 2.38 13.03
CA ASN A 143 -15.03 2.86 12.52
C ASN A 143 -14.30 1.75 11.75
N HIS A 144 -14.88 1.25 10.67
CA HIS A 144 -14.31 0.13 9.95
C HIS A 144 -13.41 0.62 8.82
N LEU A 145 -12.29 -0.06 8.63
CA LEU A 145 -11.43 0.14 7.47
C LEU A 145 -12.12 -0.47 6.24
N ILE A 146 -12.15 0.29 5.16
CA ILE A 146 -12.66 -0.14 3.86
C ILE A 146 -11.50 -0.16 2.90
N ASP A 147 -11.23 -1.32 2.31
CA ASP A 147 -10.34 -1.44 1.15
C ASP A 147 -11.09 -0.94 -0.09
N LEU A 148 -10.73 0.27 -0.52
CA LEU A 148 -11.37 0.92 -1.66
C LEU A 148 -10.99 0.26 -2.98
N ASP A 149 -9.96 -0.60 -3.05
CA ASP A 149 -9.65 -1.32 -4.29
C ASP A 149 -10.73 -2.36 -4.63
N THR A 150 -11.34 -2.94 -3.60
CA THR A 150 -12.43 -3.90 -3.74
C THR A 150 -13.81 -3.27 -3.90
N ASP A 151 -13.94 -1.96 -3.68
CA ASP A 151 -15.22 -1.25 -3.70
C ASP A 151 -15.76 -1.02 -5.13
N ALA A 152 -17.06 -1.27 -5.35
CA ALA A 152 -17.68 -1.24 -6.67
C ALA A 152 -17.59 0.11 -7.39
N ASP A 153 -17.64 1.22 -6.65
CA ASP A 153 -17.63 2.58 -7.20
C ASP A 153 -16.22 3.20 -7.25
N TYR A 154 -15.28 2.67 -6.46
CA TYR A 154 -13.91 3.18 -6.35
C TYR A 154 -12.88 2.34 -7.11
N GLY A 155 -11.95 1.65 -6.46
CA GLY A 155 -10.78 1.05 -7.11
C GLY A 155 -9.55 1.95 -7.04
N CYS A 156 -8.39 1.38 -6.70
CA CYS A 156 -7.15 2.12 -6.66
C CYS A 156 -6.64 2.49 -8.06
N PRO A 157 -6.08 3.70 -8.26
CA PRO A 157 -5.50 4.07 -9.54
C PRO A 157 -4.30 3.19 -9.87
N THR A 158 -4.30 2.64 -11.09
CA THR A 158 -3.14 1.91 -11.67
C THR A 158 -2.40 2.75 -12.70
N THR A 159 -2.98 3.87 -13.13
CA THR A 159 -2.39 4.83 -14.07
C THR A 159 -2.63 6.24 -13.58
N PHE A 160 -1.70 7.14 -13.93
CA PHE A 160 -1.69 8.51 -13.42
C PHE A 160 -1.52 9.48 -14.58
N PRO A 161 -2.60 9.85 -15.28
CA PRO A 161 -2.52 10.83 -16.35
C PRO A 161 -2.15 12.20 -15.78
N GLN A 162 -1.61 13.07 -16.63
CA GLN A 162 -1.33 14.46 -16.24
C GLN A 162 -2.64 15.17 -15.84
N GLY A 163 -2.66 15.73 -14.64
CA GLY A 163 -3.69 16.62 -14.10
C GLY A 163 -3.38 18.09 -14.37
N LEU A 164 -3.93 18.98 -13.54
CA LEU A 164 -3.72 20.42 -13.67
C LEU A 164 -2.29 20.84 -13.33
N GLU A 165 -1.72 20.26 -12.27
CA GLU A 165 -0.40 20.60 -11.73
C GLU A 165 0.48 19.37 -11.50
N GLY A 166 -0.13 18.21 -11.25
CA GLY A 166 0.58 16.96 -10.99
C GLY A 166 -0.04 15.77 -11.71
N LEU A 167 0.27 14.58 -11.21
CA LEU A 167 -0.27 13.30 -11.66
C LEU A 167 -1.65 13.09 -11.05
N ALA A 168 -2.71 13.01 -11.85
CA ALA A 168 -4.06 12.88 -11.34
C ALA A 168 -4.27 11.52 -10.64
N VAL A 169 -4.72 11.55 -9.38
CA VAL A 169 -4.99 10.37 -8.56
C VAL A 169 -6.51 10.18 -8.52
N ARG A 170 -7.04 9.41 -9.46
CA ARG A 170 -8.48 9.20 -9.66
C ARG A 170 -8.88 7.76 -9.34
N PRO A 171 -10.05 7.53 -8.73
CA PRO A 171 -10.55 6.17 -8.56
C PRO A 171 -10.73 5.48 -9.90
N LEU A 172 -10.35 4.20 -9.99
CA LEU A 172 -10.35 3.44 -11.23
C LEU A 172 -11.76 3.27 -11.83
N ARG A 173 -12.79 3.12 -10.99
CA ARG A 173 -14.18 2.86 -11.36
C ARG A 173 -15.06 4.12 -11.31
N GLY A 174 -14.44 5.30 -11.32
CA GLY A 174 -15.12 6.58 -11.52
C GLY A 174 -15.43 7.36 -10.25
N GLY A 175 -15.38 6.74 -9.06
CA GLY A 175 -15.56 7.43 -7.78
C GLY A 175 -16.97 8.00 -7.61
N LEU A 176 -17.09 9.05 -6.78
CA LEU A 176 -18.39 9.61 -6.42
C LEU A 176 -19.16 10.08 -7.65
N GLY A 177 -20.26 9.40 -7.97
CA GLY A 177 -21.13 9.75 -9.10
C GLY A 177 -20.42 9.72 -10.46
N ASN A 178 -19.38 8.88 -10.62
CA ASN A 178 -18.54 8.83 -11.83
C ASN A 178 -17.83 10.15 -12.18
N SER A 179 -17.55 10.99 -11.17
CA SER A 179 -16.90 12.29 -11.34
C SER A 179 -15.36 12.21 -11.44
N GLY A 180 -14.77 11.08 -11.08
CA GLY A 180 -13.33 10.91 -10.89
C GLY A 180 -12.80 11.53 -9.59
N ALA A 181 -13.69 12.00 -8.70
CA ALA A 181 -13.34 12.54 -7.39
C ALA A 181 -13.54 11.50 -6.27
N TRP A 182 -12.77 11.67 -5.20
CA TRP A 182 -12.92 10.85 -3.99
C TRP A 182 -14.01 11.45 -3.11
N GLY A 183 -15.08 10.71 -2.86
CA GLY A 183 -16.14 11.14 -1.97
C GLY A 183 -15.62 11.29 -0.53
N MET A 184 -16.02 12.37 0.13
CA MET A 184 -15.68 12.68 1.51
C MET A 184 -16.97 13.02 2.27
N ALA A 185 -17.18 12.38 3.41
CA ALA A 185 -18.27 12.69 4.34
C ALA A 185 -17.71 13.17 5.69
N MET A 186 -18.55 13.74 6.55
CA MET A 186 -18.10 14.15 7.89
C MET A 186 -17.43 12.99 8.63
N GLY A 187 -16.21 13.25 9.11
CA GLY A 187 -15.36 12.30 9.82
C GLY A 187 -14.82 11.15 8.97
N PHE A 188 -15.06 11.16 7.65
CA PHE A 188 -14.42 10.24 6.72
C PHE A 188 -12.93 10.50 6.67
N TYR A 189 -12.14 9.43 6.66
CA TYR A 189 -10.71 9.47 6.40
C TYR A 189 -10.38 8.68 5.14
N LEU A 190 -9.41 9.16 4.39
CA LEU A 190 -8.89 8.55 3.18
C LEU A 190 -7.37 8.46 3.32
N GLU A 191 -6.81 7.28 3.09
CA GLU A 191 -5.37 7.09 2.99
C GLU A 191 -5.05 6.43 1.65
N ILE A 192 -4.19 7.06 0.86
CA ILE A 192 -3.74 6.55 -0.43
C ILE A 192 -2.23 6.38 -0.38
N LEU A 193 -1.73 5.18 -0.67
CA LEU A 193 -0.31 4.83 -0.73
C LEU A 193 0.07 4.56 -2.18
N ILE A 194 0.99 5.35 -2.74
CA ILE A 194 1.49 5.20 -4.11
C ILE A 194 2.98 4.83 -4.08
N PRO A 195 3.39 3.75 -4.76
CA PRO A 195 4.79 3.41 -4.87
C PRO A 195 5.49 4.37 -5.85
N VAL A 196 6.62 4.88 -5.40
CA VAL A 196 7.46 5.83 -6.11
C VAL A 196 8.91 5.35 -6.05
N ARG A 197 9.74 5.90 -6.93
CA ARG A 197 11.18 5.71 -6.90
C ARG A 197 11.89 7.00 -7.25
N ALA A 198 13.04 7.22 -6.62
CA ALA A 198 13.95 8.28 -7.02
C ALA A 198 14.82 7.80 -8.19
N THR A 199 15.03 8.64 -9.21
CA THR A 199 15.96 8.41 -10.32
C THR A 199 17.27 9.19 -10.16
N GLN A 200 17.35 10.04 -9.13
CA GLN A 200 18.56 10.76 -8.71
C GLN A 200 18.50 11.04 -7.21
N VAL A 201 19.64 11.39 -6.62
CA VAL A 201 19.77 11.76 -5.21
C VAL A 201 18.82 12.92 -4.87
N GLN A 202 18.10 12.79 -3.75
CA GLN A 202 17.25 13.84 -3.19
C GLN A 202 17.84 14.33 -1.87
N LEU A 203 18.06 15.64 -1.76
CA LEU A 203 18.77 16.25 -0.63
C LEU A 203 17.81 16.84 0.43
N GLY A 204 16.51 16.62 0.31
CA GLY A 204 15.50 17.26 1.17
C GLY A 204 15.18 18.71 0.84
N ASN A 205 15.71 19.24 -0.25
CA ASN A 205 15.40 20.60 -0.73
C ASN A 205 14.18 20.65 -1.67
N GLN A 206 13.62 19.49 -2.00
CA GLN A 206 12.40 19.32 -2.78
C GLN A 206 11.43 18.46 -1.97
N SER A 207 10.14 18.59 -2.26
CA SER A 207 9.10 17.87 -1.53
C SER A 207 8.26 17.03 -2.48
N ILE A 208 7.81 15.88 -1.98
CA ILE A 208 6.61 15.23 -2.51
C ILE A 208 5.44 16.06 -2.01
N ALA A 209 4.60 16.53 -2.92
CA ALA A 209 3.43 17.33 -2.59
C ALA A 209 2.18 16.72 -3.19
N TRP A 210 1.04 16.97 -2.55
CA TRP A 210 -0.26 16.52 -3.03
C TRP A 210 -1.16 17.72 -3.19
N ARG A 211 -1.63 17.96 -4.42
CA ARG A 211 -2.66 18.96 -4.66
C ARG A 211 -4.01 18.38 -4.25
N VAL A 212 -4.64 18.97 -3.25
CA VAL A 212 -5.96 18.54 -2.76
C VAL A 212 -6.96 19.66 -3.00
N ASN A 213 -8.00 19.36 -3.76
CA ASN A 213 -9.00 20.32 -4.21
C ASN A 213 -10.40 19.89 -3.74
N PRO A 214 -10.85 20.37 -2.55
CA PRO A 214 -12.15 20.02 -1.98
C PRO A 214 -13.32 20.91 -2.44
N ASP A 215 -13.06 21.99 -3.19
CA ASP A 215 -14.08 22.89 -3.74
C ASP A 215 -13.53 23.72 -4.91
N VAL A 216 -14.40 24.37 -5.67
CA VAL A 216 -14.01 25.28 -6.75
C VAL A 216 -13.18 26.44 -6.19
N GLY A 217 -11.96 26.60 -6.70
CA GLY A 217 -11.05 27.67 -6.28
C GLY A 217 -10.40 27.48 -4.91
N VAL A 218 -10.61 26.34 -4.23
CA VAL A 218 -10.00 26.02 -2.94
C VAL A 218 -9.01 24.88 -3.11
N VAL A 219 -7.73 25.12 -2.84
CA VAL A 219 -6.67 24.12 -2.98
C VAL A 219 -5.72 24.17 -1.79
N GLY A 220 -5.17 23.01 -1.42
CA GLY A 220 -4.09 22.91 -0.45
C GLY A 220 -3.05 21.91 -0.88
N TYR A 221 -1.86 22.04 -0.31
CA TYR A 221 -0.67 21.28 -0.70
C TYR A 221 0.01 20.63 0.51
N PRO A 222 -0.57 19.56 1.11
CA PRO A 222 0.20 18.71 2.00
C PRO A 222 1.51 18.29 1.32
N GLN A 223 2.64 18.51 1.98
CA GLN A 223 3.95 18.22 1.41
C GLN A 223 4.94 17.73 2.47
N VAL A 224 5.90 16.92 2.04
CA VAL A 224 6.99 16.40 2.85
C VAL A 224 8.32 16.49 2.09
N PRO A 225 9.38 17.06 2.68
CA PRO A 225 10.71 17.03 2.09
C PRO A 225 11.19 15.59 1.89
N VAL A 226 11.65 15.25 0.68
CA VAL A 226 12.09 13.89 0.36
C VAL A 226 13.61 13.81 0.32
N PHE A 227 14.12 12.71 0.87
CA PHE A 227 15.54 12.36 0.87
C PHE A 227 15.70 11.03 0.15
N ALA A 228 16.71 10.94 -0.70
CA ALA A 228 17.09 9.69 -1.35
C ALA A 228 18.61 9.69 -1.50
N ASN A 229 19.28 8.71 -0.93
CA ASN A 229 20.74 8.64 -0.94
C ASN A 229 21.26 8.10 -2.28
N GLY A 230 22.55 8.25 -2.53
CA GLY A 230 23.21 7.75 -3.75
C GLY A 230 23.61 6.28 -3.67
N ASP A 231 23.16 5.57 -2.63
CA ASP A 231 23.57 4.19 -2.43
C ASP A 231 22.85 3.27 -3.43
N VAL A 232 23.47 2.14 -3.74
CA VAL A 232 22.85 1.09 -4.55
C VAL A 232 22.57 -0.07 -3.60
N VAL A 233 21.31 -0.20 -3.19
CA VAL A 233 20.90 -1.27 -2.28
C VAL A 233 20.46 -2.47 -3.11
N PHE A 234 21.10 -3.61 -2.86
CA PHE A 234 20.65 -4.90 -3.39
C PHE A 234 19.82 -5.60 -2.31
N ARG A 235 18.50 -5.40 -2.34
CA ARG A 235 17.59 -6.19 -1.48
C ARG A 235 17.33 -7.54 -2.12
N ASP A 236 17.36 -8.61 -1.33
CA ASP A 236 16.87 -9.89 -1.79
C ASP A 236 15.34 -9.86 -1.89
N GLN A 237 14.76 -10.78 -2.67
CA GLN A 237 13.31 -10.87 -2.86
C GLN A 237 12.58 -11.43 -1.61
N MET A 238 13.25 -11.54 -0.46
CA MET A 238 12.72 -12.16 0.76
C MET A 238 12.50 -11.19 1.93
N GLU A 239 12.78 -9.89 1.77
CA GLU A 239 12.39 -8.91 2.79
C GLU A 239 10.87 -8.65 2.75
N ASN A 240 10.13 -9.45 3.53
CA ASN A 240 8.69 -9.23 3.76
C ASN A 240 8.50 -7.93 4.56
N THR A 241 8.38 -6.81 3.84
CA THR A 241 8.20 -5.50 4.45
C THR A 241 6.73 -5.25 4.73
N LEU A 242 6.37 -4.89 5.98
CA LEU A 242 5.01 -4.50 6.34
C LEU A 242 4.88 -2.98 6.30
N LEU A 243 4.01 -2.48 5.41
CA LEU A 243 3.52 -1.11 5.48
C LEU A 243 2.41 -1.05 6.52
N ASN A 244 2.58 -0.22 7.54
CA ASN A 244 1.51 0.06 8.48
C ASN A 244 0.61 1.17 7.90
N LEU A 245 -0.71 1.04 8.03
CA LEU A 245 -1.62 2.12 7.62
C LEU A 245 -1.65 3.17 8.73
N ASP A 246 -1.49 4.45 8.39
CA ASP A 246 -1.63 5.51 9.38
C ASP A 246 -3.07 5.59 9.90
N LEU A 247 -4.08 5.18 9.11
CA LEU A 247 -5.44 4.98 9.61
C LEU A 247 -5.51 3.99 10.77
N CYS A 248 -4.63 2.98 10.80
CA CYS A 248 -4.53 2.02 11.91
C CYS A 248 -3.81 2.57 13.16
N THR A 249 -3.47 3.85 13.18
CA THR A 249 -2.96 4.55 14.36
C THR A 249 -4.00 5.48 15.01
N LEU A 250 -5.19 5.60 14.42
CA LEU A 250 -6.27 6.45 14.93
C LEU A 250 -6.83 5.91 16.24
N ASP A 251 -7.32 6.81 17.11
CA ASP A 251 -8.04 6.49 18.34
C ASP A 251 -9.50 6.98 18.26
N PRO A 252 -10.51 6.10 18.36
CA PRO A 252 -10.40 4.65 18.56
C PRO A 252 -9.92 3.91 17.31
N LEU A 253 -9.17 2.81 17.55
CA LEU A 253 -8.60 1.96 16.50
C LEU A 253 -9.70 1.47 15.54
N PRO A 254 -9.52 1.63 14.21
CA PRO A 254 -10.50 1.14 13.27
C PRO A 254 -10.60 -0.39 13.29
N GLN A 255 -11.80 -0.94 13.10
CA GLN A 255 -11.97 -2.38 12.90
C GLN A 255 -11.39 -2.81 11.56
N GLY A 256 -10.53 -3.82 11.55
CA GLY A 256 -9.82 -4.32 10.35
C GLY A 256 -8.36 -3.91 10.30
N CYS A 257 -7.96 -3.01 11.20
CA CYS A 257 -6.68 -3.05 11.87
C CYS A 257 -6.73 -4.14 12.98
#